data_AF-A0A6L4YL99-F1
#
_entry.id   AF-A0A6L4YL99-F1
#
_cell.length_a   1.000
_cell.length_b   1.000
_cell.length_c   1.000
_cell.angle_alpha   90.00
_cell.angle_beta   90.00
_cell.angle_gamma   90.00
#
_symmetry.space_group_name_H-M   'P 1'
#
loop_
_entity.id
_entity.type
_entity.pdbx_description
1 polymer ?
#
loop_
_entity_poly.entity_id
_entity_poly.type
_entity_poly.pdbx_seq_one_letter_code
_entity_poly.pdbx_strand_id
1 'polypeptide(L)'
;MKVVISEIPRLMFRGDCMVLASIGLFGIAWFSGQSLKVPAGRWRQLIALASCNIVGWNIFAIYGVSMLPSGRAAILGYTMPLWSALLSVWFLNEPLTRRRLIGLVLGMSGMALLIGAEFEKLGSAPIGVLLMIIAAIFWAAGLVIYKADPLPMSISALTAWQALLGGIPMALAGHALESVEWGRISFWPMFGFWYNVFIGLLFCYWAWNKLVHMVPAAVSSLGSLIIPVVGVFSGMIFLKEVPRWQDFAALVLVLAAIASVLLPPRRTA
;
A
#
# COMPACT_ATOMS: atom_id res chain seq x y z
N MET A 1 1.77 14.02 -1.51
CA MET A 1 3.09 13.58 -0.99
C MET A 1 4.24 14.43 -1.52
N LYS A 2 4.48 14.53 -2.83
CA LYS A 2 5.62 15.34 -3.37
C LYS A 2 5.66 16.80 -2.89
N VAL A 3 4.50 17.46 -2.87
CA VAL A 3 4.36 18.84 -2.35
C VAL A 3 4.61 18.94 -0.84
N VAL A 4 4.40 17.86 -0.08
CA VAL A 4 4.64 17.87 1.37
C VAL A 4 6.11 17.65 1.67
N ILE A 5 6.73 16.73 0.92
CA ILE A 5 8.13 16.32 1.08
C ILE A 5 9.12 17.43 0.65
N SER A 6 8.66 18.51 0.01
CA SER A 6 9.51 19.65 -0.31
C SER A 6 9.91 20.49 0.90
N GLU A 7 9.10 20.47 1.96
CA GLU A 7 9.34 21.28 3.17
C GLU A 7 9.31 20.44 4.45
N ILE A 8 8.58 19.32 4.46
CA ILE A 8 8.51 18.40 5.61
C ILE A 8 9.37 17.17 5.31
N PRO A 9 10.37 16.87 6.16
CA PRO A 9 11.18 15.68 6.03
C PRO A 9 10.36 14.38 5.97
N ARG A 10 10.88 13.39 5.24
CA ARG A 10 10.11 12.22 4.79
C ARG A 10 9.68 11.34 5.95
N LEU A 11 10.62 11.03 6.85
CA LEU A 11 10.39 10.08 7.93
C LEU A 11 9.45 10.70 8.97
N MET A 12 9.67 11.97 9.30
CA MET A 12 8.86 12.80 10.18
C MET A 12 7.41 12.92 9.65
N PHE A 13 7.23 13.30 8.38
CA PHE A 13 5.92 13.38 7.74
C PHE A 13 5.15 12.06 7.86
N ARG A 14 5.80 10.93 7.55
CA ARG A 14 5.12 9.64 7.54
C ARG A 14 4.81 9.14 8.95
N GLY A 15 5.77 9.27 9.87
CA GLY A 15 5.59 8.90 11.27
C GLY A 15 4.45 9.67 11.92
N ASP A 16 4.49 11.00 11.85
CA ASP A 16 3.48 11.86 12.46
C ASP A 16 2.09 11.61 11.88
N CYS A 17 1.99 11.46 10.56
CA CYS A 17 0.72 11.15 9.91
C CYS A 17 0.13 9.82 10.39
N MET A 18 0.96 8.80 10.59
CA MET A 18 0.51 7.47 11.03
C MET A 18 0.11 7.47 12.50
N VAL A 19 0.84 8.18 13.35
CA VAL A 19 0.47 8.37 14.76
C VAL A 19 -0.86 9.11 14.86
N LEU A 20 -1.02 10.25 14.18
CA LEU A 20 -2.26 11.02 14.19
C LEU A 20 -3.45 10.24 13.62
N ALA A 21 -3.25 9.54 12.49
CA ALA A 21 -4.31 8.71 11.91
C ALA A 21 -4.67 7.53 12.82
N SER A 22 -3.71 6.95 13.55
CA SER A 22 -3.99 5.86 14.49
C SER A 22 -4.90 6.31 15.63
N ILE A 23 -4.73 7.53 16.15
CA ILE A 23 -5.62 8.11 17.18
C ILE A 23 -7.06 8.19 16.64
N GLY A 24 -7.23 8.68 15.39
CA GLY A 24 -8.54 8.72 14.75
C GLY A 24 -9.14 7.33 14.54
N LEU A 25 -8.33 6.34 14.11
CA LEU A 25 -8.79 4.97 13.91
C LEU A 25 -9.18 4.29 15.23
N PHE A 26 -8.44 4.55 16.32
CA PHE A 26 -8.83 4.13 17.67
C PHE A 26 -10.15 4.77 18.09
N GLY A 27 -10.33 6.06 17.84
CA GLY A 27 -11.59 6.75 18.07
C GLY A 27 -12.75 6.10 17.32
N ILE A 28 -12.59 5.85 16.03
CA ILE A 28 -13.60 5.18 15.20
C ILE A 28 -13.92 3.77 15.72
N ALA A 29 -12.89 2.98 16.06
CA ALA A 29 -13.09 1.63 16.59
C ALA A 29 -13.80 1.65 17.95
N TRP A 30 -13.47 2.62 18.80
CA TRP A 30 -14.14 2.87 20.08
C TRP A 30 -15.61 3.26 19.91
N PHE A 31 -15.91 4.25 19.06
CA PHE A 31 -17.29 4.66 18.74
C PHE A 31 -18.09 3.55 18.05
N SER A 32 -17.43 2.64 17.34
CA SER A 32 -18.06 1.47 16.72
C SER A 32 -18.30 0.32 17.70
N GLY A 33 -17.98 0.49 19.00
CA GLY A 33 -18.13 -0.55 20.02
C GLY A 33 -17.18 -1.74 19.86
N GLN A 34 -16.12 -1.59 19.06
CA GLN A 34 -15.17 -2.67 18.81
C GLN A 34 -14.14 -2.77 19.95
N SER A 35 -13.76 -3.99 20.31
CA SER A 35 -12.71 -4.20 21.30
C SER A 35 -11.37 -3.69 20.77
N LEU A 36 -10.77 -2.74 21.50
CA LEU A 36 -9.41 -2.24 21.24
C LEU A 36 -8.33 -3.13 21.88
N LYS A 37 -8.74 -4.10 22.72
CA LYS A 37 -7.81 -4.91 23.50
C LYS A 37 -7.08 -5.88 22.60
N VAL A 38 -5.74 -5.84 22.67
CA VAL A 38 -4.90 -6.87 22.08
C VAL A 38 -5.04 -8.14 22.94
N PRO A 39 -5.37 -9.30 22.35
CA PRO A 39 -5.45 -10.55 23.10
C PRO A 39 -4.13 -10.87 23.81
N ALA A 40 -4.21 -11.36 25.05
CA ALA A 40 -3.03 -11.70 25.83
C ALA A 40 -2.16 -12.73 25.08
N GLY A 41 -0.84 -12.52 25.07
CA GLY A 41 0.12 -13.38 24.35
C GLY A 41 0.26 -13.10 22.84
N ARG A 42 -0.62 -12.28 22.24
CA ARG A 42 -0.59 -11.98 20.79
C ARG A 42 0.22 -10.72 20.41
N TRP A 43 0.82 -10.04 21.40
CA TRP A 43 1.64 -8.85 21.16
C TRP A 43 2.81 -9.07 20.22
N ARG A 44 3.52 -10.21 20.34
CA ARG A 44 4.64 -10.54 19.45
C ARG A 44 4.21 -10.60 17.98
N GLN A 45 3.06 -11.21 17.75
CA GLN A 45 2.48 -11.32 16.41
C GLN A 45 2.04 -9.97 15.87
N LEU A 46 1.38 -9.15 16.70
CA LEU A 46 0.99 -7.78 16.34
C LEU A 46 2.20 -6.91 15.98
N ILE A 47 3.28 -6.99 16.77
CA ILE A 47 4.54 -6.29 16.51
C ILE A 47 5.17 -6.80 15.20
N ALA A 48 5.24 -8.11 14.98
CA ALA A 48 5.76 -8.67 13.73
C ALA A 48 4.96 -8.18 12.51
N LEU A 49 3.62 -8.18 12.62
CA LEU A 49 2.73 -7.67 11.57
C LEU A 49 2.91 -6.17 11.33
N ALA A 50 3.06 -5.35 12.38
CA ALA A 50 3.32 -3.92 12.24
C ALA A 50 4.69 -3.65 11.61
N SER A 51 5.72 -4.39 12.02
CA SER A 51 7.08 -4.29 11.48
C SER A 51 7.12 -4.66 10.00
N CYS A 52 6.48 -5.75 9.59
CA CYS A 52 6.47 -6.15 8.18
C CYS A 52 5.58 -5.25 7.33
N ASN A 53 4.31 -5.06 7.73
CA ASN A 53 3.32 -4.43 6.87
C ASN A 53 3.44 -2.90 6.84
N ILE A 54 3.90 -2.29 7.93
CA ILE A 54 3.96 -0.83 8.04
C ILE A 54 5.38 -0.33 8.04
N VAL A 55 6.27 -0.82 8.92
CA VAL A 55 7.64 -0.28 8.97
C VAL A 55 8.40 -0.64 7.69
N GLY A 56 8.42 -1.91 7.32
CA GLY A 56 9.05 -2.39 6.09
C GLY A 56 8.49 -1.69 4.85
N TRP A 57 7.19 -1.83 4.58
CA TRP A 57 6.57 -1.18 3.42
C TRP A 57 6.82 0.34 3.40
N ASN A 58 6.53 1.07 4.47
CA ASN A 58 6.52 2.54 4.42
C ASN A 58 7.92 3.14 4.36
N ILE A 59 8.91 2.56 5.05
CA ILE A 59 10.29 3.05 4.96
C ILE A 59 10.80 2.84 3.54
N PHE A 60 10.73 1.61 3.02
CA PHE A 60 11.26 1.33 1.69
C PHE A 60 10.47 2.06 0.59
N ALA A 61 9.15 2.19 0.74
CA ALA A 61 8.32 2.93 -0.22
C ALA A 61 8.58 4.44 -0.19
N ILE A 62 8.78 5.08 0.97
CA ILE A 62 8.98 6.53 1.02
C ILE A 62 10.32 6.94 0.38
N TYR A 63 11.37 6.16 0.62
CA TYR A 63 12.66 6.36 -0.03
C TYR A 63 12.60 5.98 -1.51
N GLY A 64 11.99 4.84 -1.86
CA GLY A 64 11.82 4.39 -3.24
C GLY A 64 11.04 5.40 -4.11
N VAL A 65 9.88 5.86 -3.65
CA VAL A 65 9.04 6.86 -4.35
C VAL A 65 9.78 8.19 -4.51
N SER A 66 10.67 8.56 -3.58
CA SER A 66 11.43 9.82 -3.70
C SER A 66 12.50 9.77 -4.80
N MET A 67 12.96 8.57 -5.17
CA MET A 67 14.00 8.35 -6.18
C MET A 67 13.43 8.00 -7.57
N LEU A 68 12.10 7.83 -7.67
CA LEU A 68 11.41 7.38 -8.87
C LEU A 68 10.29 8.36 -9.25
N PRO A 69 9.98 8.51 -10.55
CA PRO A 69 8.72 9.11 -10.98
C PRO A 69 7.51 8.39 -10.37
N SER A 70 6.45 9.14 -10.05
CA SER A 70 5.33 8.66 -9.22
C SER A 70 4.59 7.49 -9.86
N GLY A 71 4.40 7.51 -11.19
CA GLY A 71 3.80 6.40 -11.93
C GLY A 71 4.62 5.11 -11.80
N ARG A 72 5.94 5.20 -11.90
CA ARG A 72 6.85 4.02 -11.80
C ARG A 72 6.88 3.42 -10.41
N ALA A 73 6.97 4.27 -9.38
CA ALA A 73 6.93 3.80 -8.01
C ALA A 73 5.59 3.12 -7.69
N ALA A 74 4.48 3.64 -8.22
CA ALA A 74 3.18 2.97 -8.10
C ALA A 74 3.22 1.57 -8.75
N ILE A 75 3.68 1.46 -9.99
CA ILE A 75 3.76 0.18 -10.71
C ILE A 75 4.59 -0.86 -9.94
N LEU A 76 5.78 -0.48 -9.45
CA LEU A 76 6.61 -1.38 -8.65
C LEU A 76 5.94 -1.77 -7.33
N GLY A 77 5.23 -0.84 -6.68
CA GLY A 77 4.41 -1.13 -5.51
C GLY A 77 3.28 -2.12 -5.81
N TYR A 78 2.66 -2.05 -7.00
CA TYR A 78 1.62 -2.99 -7.43
C TYR A 78 2.13 -4.38 -7.80
N THR A 79 3.43 -4.65 -7.68
CA THR A 79 3.95 -6.04 -7.74
C THR A 79 3.68 -6.82 -6.45
N MET A 80 3.17 -6.19 -5.39
CA MET A 80 2.71 -6.84 -4.15
C MET A 80 1.90 -8.14 -4.36
N PRO A 81 0.90 -8.23 -5.26
CA PRO A 81 0.10 -9.43 -5.42
C PRO A 81 0.93 -10.62 -5.91
N LEU A 82 1.96 -10.38 -6.75
CA LEU A 82 2.90 -11.40 -7.19
C LEU A 82 3.61 -12.03 -5.99
N TRP A 83 4.23 -11.19 -5.17
CA TRP A 83 4.95 -11.63 -3.99
C TRP A 83 4.00 -12.32 -3.01
N SER A 84 2.78 -11.83 -2.85
CA SER A 84 1.80 -12.45 -1.96
C SER A 84 1.38 -13.84 -2.43
N ALA A 85 1.21 -14.04 -3.75
CA ALA A 85 0.86 -15.33 -4.32
C ALA A 85 2.00 -16.34 -4.15
N LEU A 86 3.24 -15.93 -4.44
CA LEU A 86 4.44 -16.75 -4.26
C LEU A 86 4.64 -17.16 -2.79
N LEU A 87 4.56 -16.19 -1.87
CA LEU A 87 4.69 -16.45 -0.44
C LEU A 87 3.53 -17.31 0.09
N SER A 88 2.32 -17.14 -0.43
CA SER A 88 1.16 -17.95 0.00
C SER A 88 1.31 -19.43 -0.40
N VAL A 89 1.90 -19.73 -1.56
CA VAL A 89 2.22 -21.12 -1.94
C VAL A 89 3.21 -21.72 -0.96
N TRP A 90 4.28 -20.99 -0.65
CA TRP A 90 5.38 -21.53 0.15
C TRP A 90 5.04 -21.65 1.64
N PHE A 91 4.34 -20.66 2.19
CA PHE A 91 4.06 -20.59 3.64
C PHE A 91 2.68 -21.10 4.04
N LEU A 92 1.67 -20.99 3.16
CA LEU A 92 0.30 -21.43 3.46
C LEU A 92 -0.07 -22.76 2.78
N ASN A 93 0.80 -23.29 1.90
CA ASN A 93 0.50 -24.44 1.05
C ASN A 93 -0.81 -24.26 0.24
N GLU A 94 -1.21 -23.02 -0.06
CA GLU A 94 -2.39 -22.76 -0.87
C GLU A 94 -2.10 -23.11 -2.35
N PRO A 95 -2.90 -23.97 -3.00
CA PRO A 95 -2.69 -24.31 -4.40
C PRO A 95 -2.94 -23.09 -5.31
N LEU A 96 -2.00 -22.82 -6.21
CA LEU A 96 -2.18 -21.85 -7.29
C LEU A 96 -3.22 -22.38 -8.28
N THR A 97 -4.46 -21.91 -8.15
CA THR A 97 -5.49 -22.22 -9.14
C THR A 97 -5.12 -21.63 -10.50
N ARG A 98 -5.50 -22.32 -11.58
CA ARG A 98 -5.23 -21.86 -12.96
C ARG A 98 -5.72 -20.43 -13.22
N ARG A 99 -6.81 -20.01 -12.57
CA ARG A 99 -7.34 -18.64 -12.63
C ARG A 99 -6.44 -17.61 -11.96
N ARG A 100 -5.95 -17.90 -10.74
CA ARG A 100 -4.99 -17.03 -10.06
C ARG A 100 -3.71 -16.89 -10.87
N LEU A 101 -3.24 -17.98 -11.49
CA LEU A 101 -2.06 -17.94 -12.36
C LEU A 101 -2.29 -17.09 -13.61
N ILE A 102 -3.42 -17.24 -14.30
CA ILE A 102 -3.76 -16.41 -15.48
C ILE A 102 -3.86 -14.93 -15.09
N GLY A 103 -4.57 -14.61 -14.00
CA GLY A 103 -4.69 -13.23 -13.53
C GLY A 103 -3.33 -12.63 -13.13
N LEU A 104 -2.48 -13.44 -12.50
CA LEU A 104 -1.12 -13.03 -12.14
C LEU A 104 -0.27 -12.74 -13.38
N VAL A 105 -0.28 -13.64 -14.37
CA VAL A 105 0.46 -13.46 -15.63
C VAL A 105 -0.03 -12.22 -16.36
N LEU A 106 -1.34 -12.04 -16.53
CA LEU A 106 -1.92 -10.86 -17.19
C LEU A 106 -1.55 -9.56 -16.46
N GLY A 107 -1.67 -9.53 -15.12
CA GLY A 107 -1.33 -8.36 -14.32
C GLY A 107 0.17 -8.03 -14.38
N MET A 108 1.03 -9.05 -14.31
CA MET A 108 2.48 -8.90 -14.45
C MET A 108 2.89 -8.45 -15.86
N SER A 109 2.24 -8.95 -16.90
CA SER A 109 2.45 -8.49 -18.28
C SER A 109 2.03 -7.03 -18.45
N GLY A 110 0.91 -6.61 -17.86
CA GLY A 110 0.49 -5.21 -17.83
C GLY A 110 1.53 -4.31 -17.16
N MET A 111 2.04 -4.72 -16.00
CA MET A 111 3.11 -3.99 -15.31
C MET A 111 4.42 -3.97 -16.11
N ALA A 112 4.80 -5.08 -16.75
CA ALA A 112 5.99 -5.17 -17.59
C ALA A 112 5.91 -4.24 -18.81
N LEU A 113 4.73 -4.08 -19.43
CA LEU A 113 4.53 -3.11 -20.52
C LEU A 113 4.72 -1.66 -20.05
N LEU A 114 4.19 -1.32 -18.87
CA LEU A 114 4.38 0.02 -18.28
C LEU A 114 5.85 0.30 -17.99
N ILE A 115 6.58 -0.71 -17.48
CA ILE A 115 8.01 -0.60 -17.19
C ILE A 115 8.84 -0.53 -18.48
N GLY A 116 8.51 -1.34 -19.49
CA GLY A 116 9.27 -1.47 -20.74
C GLY A 116 9.39 -0.16 -21.53
N ALA A 117 8.36 0.69 -21.46
CA ALA A 117 8.35 2.02 -22.08
C ALA A 117 9.41 2.98 -21.50
N GLU A 118 9.88 2.70 -20.28
CA GLU A 118 10.73 3.60 -19.50
C GLU A 118 11.94 2.85 -18.89
N PHE A 119 12.27 1.66 -19.43
CA PHE A 119 13.30 0.77 -18.89
C PHE A 119 14.66 1.47 -18.74
N GLU A 120 15.04 2.30 -19.71
CA GLU A 120 16.27 3.12 -19.65
C GLU A 120 16.29 4.07 -18.44
N LYS A 121 15.14 4.67 -18.08
CA LYS A 121 15.02 5.56 -16.93
C LYS A 121 14.82 4.82 -15.59
N LEU A 122 14.43 3.55 -15.60
CA LEU A 122 14.55 2.70 -14.41
C LEU A 122 16.01 2.32 -14.17
N GLY A 123 16.76 2.06 -15.24
CA GLY A 123 18.20 1.79 -15.18
C GLY A 123 19.01 2.93 -14.54
N SER A 124 18.54 4.18 -14.64
CA SER A 124 19.19 5.33 -14.00
C SER A 124 18.94 5.46 -12.50
N ALA A 125 17.99 4.72 -11.92
CA ALA A 125 17.66 4.78 -10.48
C ALA A 125 17.50 3.38 -9.84
N PRO A 126 18.53 2.50 -9.95
CA PRO A 126 18.42 1.09 -9.58
C PRO A 126 18.11 0.88 -8.09
N ILE A 127 18.61 1.79 -7.24
CA ILE A 127 18.36 1.77 -5.79
C ILE A 127 16.87 2.01 -5.50
N GLY A 128 16.24 2.99 -6.15
CA GLY A 128 14.81 3.27 -5.96
C GLY A 128 13.95 2.06 -6.35
N VAL A 129 14.31 1.37 -7.44
CA VAL A 129 13.63 0.16 -7.90
C VAL A 129 13.75 -0.96 -6.85
N LEU A 130 14.96 -1.21 -6.37
CA LEU A 130 15.22 -2.21 -5.35
C LEU A 130 14.42 -1.94 -4.07
N LEU A 131 14.41 -0.70 -3.60
CA LEU A 131 13.65 -0.30 -2.41
C LEU A 131 12.15 -0.56 -2.60
N MET A 132 11.56 -0.21 -3.76
CA MET A 132 10.15 -0.47 -4.02
C MET A 132 9.80 -1.96 -4.08
N ILE A 133 10.68 -2.80 -4.64
CA ILE A 133 10.50 -4.26 -4.67
C ILE A 133 10.56 -4.82 -3.24
N ILE A 134 11.56 -4.41 -2.46
CA ILE A 134 11.69 -4.80 -1.05
C ILE A 134 10.42 -4.39 -0.29
N ALA A 135 9.93 -3.16 -0.49
CA ALA A 135 8.67 -2.71 0.08
C ALA A 135 7.53 -3.69 -0.25
N ALA A 136 7.34 -4.01 -1.53
CA ALA A 136 6.27 -4.90 -1.99
C ALA A 136 6.36 -6.30 -1.36
N ILE A 137 7.57 -6.84 -1.18
CA ILE A 137 7.81 -8.11 -0.49
C ILE A 137 7.41 -8.02 0.99
N PHE A 138 7.81 -6.96 1.69
CA PHE A 138 7.45 -6.74 3.10
C PHE A 138 5.94 -6.66 3.31
N TRP A 139 5.23 -5.97 2.40
CA TRP A 139 3.78 -5.92 2.43
C TRP A 139 3.16 -7.31 2.21
N ALA A 140 3.64 -8.04 1.20
CA ALA A 140 3.17 -9.38 0.89
C ALA A 140 3.42 -10.37 2.04
N ALA A 141 4.59 -10.31 2.67
CA ALA A 141 4.91 -11.10 3.86
C ALA A 141 3.94 -10.78 5.02
N GLY A 142 3.67 -9.49 5.27
CA GLY A 142 2.68 -9.08 6.28
C GLY A 142 1.29 -9.65 6.01
N LEU A 143 0.84 -9.67 4.76
CA LEU A 143 -0.42 -10.28 4.36
C LEU A 143 -0.43 -11.80 4.60
N VAL A 144 0.65 -12.50 4.23
CA VAL A 144 0.76 -13.96 4.40
C VAL A 144 0.82 -14.34 5.88
N ILE A 145 1.59 -13.62 6.70
CA ILE A 145 1.65 -13.83 8.16
C ILE A 145 0.26 -13.64 8.78
N TYR A 146 -0.47 -12.60 8.36
CA TYR A 146 -1.82 -12.35 8.86
C TYR A 146 -2.80 -13.47 8.45
N LYS A 147 -2.69 -13.99 7.22
CA LYS A 147 -3.52 -15.10 6.75
C LYS A 147 -3.19 -16.43 7.44
N ALA A 148 -1.91 -16.68 7.73
CA ALA A 148 -1.46 -17.90 8.39
C ALA A 148 -2.07 -18.04 9.78
N ASP A 149 -2.17 -16.93 10.51
CA ASP A 149 -2.69 -16.90 11.87
C ASP A 149 -3.46 -15.59 12.08
N PRO A 150 -4.76 -15.52 11.76
CA PRO A 150 -5.52 -14.29 11.91
C PRO A 150 -5.65 -13.89 13.38
N LEU A 151 -5.33 -12.64 13.70
CA LEU A 151 -5.53 -12.10 15.05
C LEU A 151 -7.03 -11.98 15.36
N PRO A 152 -7.51 -12.47 16.51
CA PRO A 152 -8.93 -12.38 16.90
C PRO A 152 -9.26 -10.97 17.41
N MET A 153 -9.19 -10.00 16.51
CA MET A 153 -9.51 -8.59 16.75
C MET A 153 -10.13 -7.98 15.49
N SER A 154 -10.83 -6.85 15.62
CA SER A 154 -11.39 -6.18 14.44
C SER A 154 -10.29 -5.64 13.54
N ILE A 155 -10.53 -5.61 12.23
CA ILE A 155 -9.58 -5.08 11.25
C ILE A 155 -9.27 -3.61 11.56
N SER A 156 -10.26 -2.81 11.99
CA SER A 156 -10.04 -1.42 12.41
C SER A 156 -9.10 -1.30 13.60
N ALA A 157 -9.27 -2.12 14.64
CA ALA A 157 -8.36 -2.13 15.78
C ALA A 157 -6.97 -2.60 15.38
N LEU A 158 -6.87 -3.61 14.51
CA LEU A 158 -5.61 -4.13 13.99
C LEU A 158 -4.85 -3.04 13.22
N THR A 159 -5.51 -2.36 12.27
CA THR A 159 -4.91 -1.28 11.49
C THR A 159 -4.50 -0.10 12.38
N ALA A 160 -5.32 0.26 13.39
CA ALA A 160 -4.98 1.31 14.35
C ALA A 160 -3.70 0.97 15.13
N TRP A 161 -3.62 -0.26 15.67
CA TRP A 161 -2.44 -0.73 16.40
C TRP A 161 -1.20 -0.84 15.51
N GLN A 162 -1.34 -1.37 14.30
CA GLN A 162 -0.22 -1.43 13.36
C GLN A 162 0.26 0.00 13.02
N ALA A 163 -0.67 0.93 12.74
CA ALA A 163 -0.33 2.31 12.40
C ALA A 163 0.36 3.02 13.55
N LEU A 164 -0.05 2.77 14.80
CA LEU A 164 0.61 3.31 15.99
C LEU A 164 2.00 2.68 16.18
N LEU A 165 2.09 1.34 16.18
CA LEU A 165 3.35 0.61 16.42
C LEU A 165 4.39 0.86 15.32
N GLY A 166 3.96 1.08 14.09
CA GLY A 166 4.86 1.45 13.00
C GLY A 166 5.11 2.95 12.91
N GLY A 167 4.12 3.78 13.27
CA GLY A 167 4.21 5.23 13.25
C GLY A 167 5.13 5.79 14.34
N ILE A 168 5.08 5.24 15.56
CA ILE A 168 5.91 5.73 16.68
C ILE A 168 7.41 5.65 16.37
N PRO A 169 7.98 4.48 15.98
CA PRO A 169 9.41 4.41 15.66
C PRO A 169 9.81 5.34 14.51
N MET A 170 8.94 5.48 13.50
CA MET A 170 9.19 6.38 12.36
C MET A 170 9.13 7.85 12.77
N ALA A 171 8.19 8.24 13.63
CA ALA A 171 8.10 9.59 14.17
C ALA A 171 9.31 9.89 15.06
N LEU A 172 9.63 9.00 15.99
CA LEU A 172 10.81 9.16 16.86
C LEU A 172 12.10 9.28 16.04
N ALA A 173 12.31 8.40 15.07
CA ALA A 173 13.47 8.49 14.18
C ALA A 173 13.43 9.77 13.33
N GLY A 174 12.26 10.21 12.87
CA GLY A 174 12.09 11.42 12.08
C GLY A 174 12.47 12.66 12.87
N HIS A 175 11.92 12.82 14.07
CA HIS A 175 12.25 13.95 14.96
C HIS A 175 13.69 13.90 15.51
N ALA A 176 14.33 12.72 15.57
CA ALA A 176 15.71 12.58 16.02
C ALA A 176 16.75 12.82 14.91
N LEU A 177 16.43 12.46 13.65
CA LEU A 177 17.36 12.53 12.52
C LEU A 177 17.12 13.72 11.60
N GLU A 178 15.89 14.25 11.60
CA GLU A 178 15.45 15.31 10.70
C GLU A 178 15.00 16.52 11.53
N SER A 179 15.38 17.73 11.09
CA SER A 179 14.90 18.97 11.68
C SER A 179 13.92 19.65 10.73
N VAL A 180 12.84 20.20 11.28
CA VAL A 180 11.89 21.01 10.50
C VAL A 180 11.55 22.28 11.26
N GLU A 181 11.58 23.40 10.55
CA GLU A 181 11.15 24.70 11.09
C GLU A 181 9.64 24.83 10.93
N TRP A 182 8.87 24.22 11.84
CA TRP A 182 7.41 24.18 11.78
C TRP A 182 6.74 25.55 11.55
N GLY A 183 7.35 26.63 12.06
CA GLY A 183 6.87 28.00 11.90
C GLY A 183 7.05 28.62 10.51
N ARG A 184 7.74 27.94 9.58
CA ARG A 184 8.01 28.43 8.22
C ARG A 184 7.41 27.55 7.12
N ILE A 185 6.66 26.52 7.50
CA ILE A 185 6.03 25.63 6.54
C ILE A 185 4.92 26.41 5.80
N SER A 186 5.02 26.43 4.48
CA SER A 186 4.05 27.05 3.59
C SER A 186 2.66 26.40 3.74
N PHE A 187 1.62 27.12 3.32
CA PHE A 187 0.24 26.63 3.39
C PHE A 187 0.03 25.29 2.66
N TRP A 188 0.60 25.12 1.46
CA TRP A 188 0.37 23.94 0.62
C TRP A 188 0.93 22.62 1.21
N PRO A 189 2.18 22.56 1.69
CA PRO A 189 2.70 21.41 2.42
C PRO A 189 1.91 21.10 3.69
N MET A 190 1.52 22.11 4.47
CA MET A 190 0.73 21.94 5.70
C MET A 190 -0.68 21.40 5.40
N PHE A 191 -1.34 21.94 4.37
CA PHE A 191 -2.62 21.40 3.90
C PHE A 191 -2.48 19.96 3.43
N GLY A 192 -1.43 19.66 2.65
CA GLY A 192 -1.14 18.32 2.19
C GLY A 192 -0.84 17.34 3.32
N PHE A 193 -0.22 17.79 4.41
CA PHE A 193 -0.01 17.03 5.64
C PHE A 193 -1.35 16.59 6.23
N TRP A 194 -2.22 17.55 6.56
CA TRP A 194 -3.53 17.26 7.16
C TRP A 194 -4.45 16.47 6.23
N TYR A 195 -4.41 16.75 4.93
CA TYR A 195 -5.10 15.93 3.93
C TYR A 195 -4.66 14.47 3.98
N ASN A 196 -3.36 14.19 4.14
CA ASN A 196 -2.88 12.81 4.28
C ASN A 196 -3.32 12.17 5.60
N VAL A 197 -3.34 12.91 6.71
CA VAL A 197 -3.84 12.42 7.99
C VAL A 197 -5.32 12.03 7.89
N PHE A 198 -6.18 12.96 7.50
CA PHE A 198 -7.63 12.80 7.57
C PHE A 198 -8.21 12.02 6.39
N ILE A 199 -7.77 12.31 5.17
CA ILE A 199 -8.30 11.66 3.96
C ILE A 199 -7.48 10.43 3.64
N GLY A 200 -6.17 10.60 3.44
CA GLY A 200 -5.28 9.55 2.93
C GLY A 200 -5.14 8.34 3.84
N LEU A 201 -5.12 8.54 5.16
CA LEU A 201 -4.97 7.49 6.14
C LEU A 201 -6.29 7.21 6.86
N LEU A 202 -6.85 8.19 7.58
CA LEU A 202 -8.02 7.95 8.44
C LEU A 202 -9.25 7.51 7.65
N PHE A 203 -9.71 8.32 6.70
CA PHE A 203 -10.90 8.01 5.89
C PHE A 203 -10.66 6.78 5.00
N CYS A 204 -9.55 6.72 4.27
CA CYS A 204 -9.28 5.58 3.38
C CYS A 204 -9.16 4.25 4.13
N TYR A 205 -8.50 4.20 5.30
CA TYR A 205 -8.46 2.97 6.10
C TYR A 205 -9.83 2.61 6.66
N TRP A 206 -10.60 3.59 7.12
CA TRP A 206 -11.97 3.35 7.56
C TRP A 206 -12.86 2.80 6.43
N ALA A 207 -12.81 3.44 5.26
CA ALA A 207 -13.57 3.04 4.08
C ALA A 207 -13.15 1.64 3.60
N TRP A 208 -11.86 1.34 3.62
CA TRP A 208 -11.33 0.00 3.33
C TRP A 208 -11.88 -1.03 4.32
N ASN A 209 -11.82 -0.75 5.62
CA ASN A 209 -12.33 -1.66 6.64
C ASN A 209 -13.83 -1.91 6.48
N LYS A 210 -14.62 -0.88 6.16
CA LYS A 210 -16.04 -1.03 5.84
C LYS A 210 -16.26 -1.87 4.57
N LEU A 211 -15.50 -1.61 3.49
CA LEU A 211 -15.58 -2.38 2.25
C LEU A 211 -15.30 -3.87 2.48
N VAL A 212 -14.28 -4.22 3.24
CA VAL A 212 -13.94 -5.62 3.55
C VAL A 212 -15.07 -6.34 4.31
N HIS A 213 -15.90 -5.62 5.05
CA HIS A 213 -17.09 -6.18 5.70
C HIS A 213 -18.33 -6.23 4.80
N MET A 214 -18.40 -5.40 3.75
CA MET A 214 -19.57 -5.30 2.85
C MET A 214 -19.43 -6.15 1.59
N VAL A 215 -18.20 -6.45 1.15
CA VAL A 215 -17.92 -7.25 -0.05
C VAL A 215 -16.83 -8.30 0.22
N PRO A 216 -16.82 -9.44 -0.50
CA PRO A 216 -15.79 -10.46 -0.32
C PRO A 216 -14.38 -9.90 -0.52
N ALA A 217 -13.41 -10.31 0.31
CA ALA A 217 -12.04 -9.78 0.29
C ALA A 217 -11.36 -9.85 -1.09
N ALA A 218 -11.67 -10.88 -1.89
CA ALA A 218 -11.22 -10.99 -3.27
C ALA A 218 -11.67 -9.77 -4.11
N VAL A 219 -12.93 -9.35 -3.98
CA VAL A 219 -13.49 -8.19 -4.69
C VAL A 219 -12.83 -6.89 -4.24
N SER A 220 -12.60 -6.70 -2.94
CA SER A 220 -11.88 -5.53 -2.41
C SER A 220 -10.44 -5.44 -2.92
N SER A 221 -9.70 -6.54 -2.92
CA SER A 221 -8.32 -6.59 -3.44
C SER A 221 -8.25 -6.35 -4.95
N LEU A 222 -9.28 -6.75 -5.70
CA LEU A 222 -9.35 -6.56 -7.14
C LEU A 222 -9.73 -5.12 -7.50
N GLY A 223 -10.54 -4.44 -6.67
CA GLY A 223 -10.73 -3.00 -6.73
C GLY A 223 -9.41 -2.22 -6.61
N SER A 224 -8.47 -2.70 -5.78
CA SER A 224 -7.16 -2.06 -5.63
C SER A 224 -6.29 -2.10 -6.89
N LEU A 225 -6.57 -3.01 -7.84
CA LEU A 225 -5.87 -3.06 -9.13
C LEU A 225 -6.24 -1.87 -10.05
N ILE A 226 -7.29 -1.10 -9.72
CA ILE A 226 -7.58 0.17 -10.42
C ILE A 226 -6.64 1.30 -9.99
N ILE A 227 -6.00 1.19 -8.83
CA ILE A 227 -5.15 2.25 -8.30
C ILE A 227 -3.95 2.58 -9.20
N PRO A 228 -3.20 1.64 -9.81
CA PRO A 228 -2.15 2.01 -10.78
C PRO A 228 -2.73 2.77 -11.97
N VAL A 229 -3.92 2.37 -12.46
CA VAL A 229 -4.62 3.07 -13.55
C VAL A 229 -4.90 4.52 -13.14
N VAL A 230 -5.56 4.73 -12.00
CA VAL A 230 -5.84 6.05 -11.46
C VAL A 230 -4.54 6.83 -11.22
N GLY A 231 -3.48 6.17 -10.78
CA GLY A 231 -2.15 6.75 -10.58
C GLY A 231 -1.53 7.29 -11.87
N VAL A 232 -1.58 6.52 -12.96
CA VAL A 232 -1.08 6.95 -14.28
C VAL A 232 -1.93 8.13 -14.79
N PHE A 233 -3.26 8.03 -14.79
CA PHE A 233 -4.13 9.13 -15.25
C PHE A 233 -4.03 10.39 -14.38
N SER A 234 -3.88 10.24 -13.06
CA SER A 234 -3.60 11.37 -12.18
C SER A 234 -2.25 12.00 -12.48
N GLY A 235 -1.24 11.19 -12.81
CA GLY A 235 0.05 11.67 -13.33
C GLY A 235 -0.11 12.48 -14.62
N MET A 236 -0.93 12.01 -15.56
CA MET A 236 -1.22 12.75 -16.80
C MET A 236 -1.80 14.14 -16.52
N ILE A 237 -2.83 14.21 -15.65
CA ILE A 237 -3.56 15.46 -15.37
C ILE A 237 -2.70 16.44 -14.58
N PHE A 238 -2.07 15.97 -13.49
CA PHE A 238 -1.39 16.85 -12.55
C PHE A 238 0.10 17.09 -12.89
N LEU A 239 0.75 16.15 -13.57
CA LEU A 239 2.18 16.23 -13.92
C LEU A 239 2.41 16.49 -15.42
N LYS A 240 1.35 16.64 -16.22
CA LYS A 240 1.40 16.84 -17.69
C LYS A 240 2.21 15.74 -18.42
N GLU A 241 2.17 14.51 -17.90
CA GLU A 241 2.79 13.35 -18.54
C GLU A 241 1.96 12.93 -19.77
N VAL A 242 2.62 12.67 -20.91
CA VAL A 242 1.93 12.30 -22.17
C VAL A 242 1.74 10.78 -22.21
N PRO A 243 0.48 10.27 -22.24
CA PRO A 243 0.22 8.83 -22.30
C PRO A 243 0.73 8.21 -23.59
N ARG A 244 1.37 7.06 -23.46
CA ARG A 244 1.82 6.23 -24.58
C ARG A 244 0.86 5.07 -24.79
N TRP A 245 0.95 4.42 -25.95
CA TRP A 245 0.14 3.22 -26.23
C TRP A 245 0.35 2.09 -25.20
N GLN A 246 1.53 2.04 -24.55
CA GLN A 246 1.83 1.09 -23.48
C GLN A 246 0.93 1.29 -22.24
N ASP A 247 0.56 2.54 -21.92
CA ASP A 247 -0.31 2.85 -20.78
C ASP A 247 -1.73 2.29 -21.00
N PHE A 248 -2.23 2.43 -22.23
CA PHE A 248 -3.53 1.85 -22.63
C PHE A 248 -3.49 0.33 -22.72
N ALA A 249 -2.42 -0.26 -23.27
CA ALA A 249 -2.27 -1.72 -23.32
C ALA A 249 -2.18 -2.33 -21.92
N ALA A 250 -1.45 -1.70 -21.01
CA ALA A 250 -1.37 -2.13 -19.62
C ALA A 250 -2.70 -2.01 -18.89
N LEU A 251 -3.46 -0.93 -19.13
CA LEU A 251 -4.83 -0.78 -18.62
C LEU A 251 -5.70 -1.98 -19.01
N VAL A 252 -5.71 -2.34 -20.29
CA VAL A 252 -6.49 -3.49 -20.79
C VAL A 252 -6.04 -4.80 -20.14
N LEU A 253 -4.74 -5.02 -19.98
CA LEU A 253 -4.20 -6.22 -19.33
C LEU A 253 -4.55 -6.30 -17.85
N VAL A 254 -4.50 -5.19 -17.12
CA VAL A 254 -4.90 -5.13 -15.71
C VAL A 254 -6.41 -5.38 -15.57
N LEU A 255 -7.25 -4.79 -16.44
CA LEU A 255 -8.69 -5.06 -16.46
C LEU A 255 -9.00 -6.53 -16.79
N ALA A 256 -8.27 -7.13 -17.74
CA ALA A 256 -8.39 -8.55 -18.07
C ALA A 256 -7.94 -9.46 -16.91
N ALA A 257 -6.87 -9.10 -16.21
CA ALA A 257 -6.42 -9.78 -15.00
C ALA A 257 -7.51 -9.76 -13.93
N ILE A 258 -8.11 -8.59 -13.67
CA ILE A 258 -9.24 -8.42 -12.74
C ILE A 258 -10.41 -9.32 -13.14
N ALA A 259 -10.83 -9.27 -14.41
CA ALA A 259 -11.95 -10.07 -14.92
C ALA A 259 -11.69 -11.58 -14.78
N SER A 260 -10.47 -12.04 -15.05
CA SER A 260 -10.12 -13.47 -14.98
C SER A 260 -10.20 -14.06 -13.56
N VAL A 261 -10.00 -13.23 -12.54
CA VAL A 261 -10.06 -13.62 -11.13
C VAL A 261 -11.47 -13.44 -10.57
N LEU A 262 -12.19 -12.39 -11.00
CA LEU A 262 -13.53 -12.05 -10.50
C LEU A 262 -14.66 -12.87 -11.10
N LEU A 263 -14.55 -13.28 -12.37
CA LEU A 263 -15.66 -13.96 -13.03
C LEU A 263 -15.89 -15.33 -12.37
N PRO A 264 -17.08 -15.59 -11.79
CA PRO A 264 -17.38 -16.86 -11.17
C PRO A 264 -17.20 -17.98 -12.19
N PRO A 265 -16.85 -19.20 -11.75
CA PRO A 265 -16.80 -20.32 -12.67
C PRO A 265 -18.11 -20.45 -13.41
N ARG A 266 -18.06 -20.47 -14.75
CA ARG A 266 -19.17 -21.02 -15.53
C ARG A 266 -19.45 -22.38 -14.91
N ARG A 267 -20.60 -22.51 -14.24
CA ARG A 267 -21.15 -23.80 -13.85
C ARG A 267 -21.23 -24.59 -15.15
N THR A 268 -20.31 -25.54 -15.32
CA THR A 268 -20.50 -26.61 -16.29
C THR A 268 -21.73 -27.37 -15.80
N ALA A 269 -22.85 -27.13 -16.49
CA ALA A 269 -24.03 -27.97 -16.40
C ALA A 269 -23.72 -29.35 -16.99
#